data_AF-A0A060HGJ1-F1
#
_entry.id   AF-A0A060HGJ1-F1
#
_cell.length_a   1.000
_cell.length_b   1.000
_cell.length_c   1.000
_cell.angle_alpha   90.00
_cell.angle_beta   90.00
_cell.angle_gamma   90.00
#
_symmetry.space_group_name_H-M   'P 1'
#
loop_
_entity.id
_entity.type
_entity.pdbx_description
1 polymer ?
#
loop_
_entity_poly.entity_id
_entity_poly.type
_entity_poly.pdbx_seq_one_letter_code
_entity_poly.pdbx_strand_id
1 'polypeptide(L)'
;MIYIKAVAKGEPDAAPLAKFFQYIDSTDEVILQHSIEMVKDKIDKNLKLNVNEAFLLYAYFVANQMRAKKKAAEIEKDAKSLLSPGQVMIGVPETLRIVTFDAIVDGKREWVTLQEPMSVSSYVMAANHQG
;
A
#
# COMPACT_ATOMS: atom_id res chain seq x y z
N MET A 1 -6.92 0.88 17.94
CA MET A 1 -7.90 1.48 17.00
C MET A 1 -7.17 1.99 15.79
N ILE A 2 -7.59 1.58 14.60
CA ILE A 2 -7.05 2.01 13.31
C ILE A 2 -8.22 2.53 12.47
N TYR A 3 -8.12 3.76 11.99
CA TYR A 3 -9.00 4.31 10.96
C TYR A 3 -8.15 4.96 9.87
N ILE A 4 -8.22 4.45 8.64
CA ILE A 4 -7.39 4.91 7.53
C ILE A 4 -8.28 5.14 6.32
N LYS A 5 -8.31 6.39 5.84
CA LYS A 5 -8.76 6.71 4.49
C LYS A 5 -7.53 6.78 3.61
N ALA A 6 -7.45 5.90 2.63
CA ALA A 6 -6.34 5.87 1.70
C ALA A 6 -6.82 6.12 0.27
N VAL A 7 -6.05 6.92 -0.46
CA VAL A 7 -6.36 7.30 -1.85
C VAL A 7 -5.11 7.08 -2.69
N ALA A 8 -5.21 6.18 -3.65
CA ALA A 8 -4.19 5.94 -4.65
C ALA A 8 -4.50 6.72 -5.93
N LYS A 9 -3.49 7.37 -6.49
CA LYS A 9 -3.49 8.01 -7.80
C LYS A 9 -2.37 7.37 -8.62
N GLY A 10 -2.77 6.70 -9.68
CA GLY A 10 -1.86 6.06 -10.62
C GLY A 10 -1.53 7.00 -11.79
N GLU A 11 -1.77 6.52 -13.00
CA GLU A 11 -1.65 7.32 -14.21
C GLU A 11 -2.63 8.51 -14.23
N PRO A 12 -2.26 9.65 -14.85
CA PRO A 12 -3.06 10.88 -14.84
C PRO A 12 -4.51 10.70 -15.32
N ASP A 13 -4.73 9.79 -16.28
CA ASP A 13 -6.04 9.55 -16.90
C ASP A 13 -6.85 8.46 -16.20
N ALA A 14 -6.31 7.85 -15.13
CA ALA A 14 -7.00 6.83 -14.35
C ALA A 14 -7.76 7.45 -13.17
N ALA A 15 -8.97 6.97 -12.90
CA ALA A 15 -9.73 7.37 -11.72
C ALA A 15 -8.99 6.98 -10.44
N PRO A 16 -8.94 7.84 -9.40
CA PRO A 16 -8.33 7.50 -8.13
C PRO A 16 -9.01 6.31 -7.45
N LEU A 17 -8.20 5.42 -6.86
CA LEU A 17 -8.70 4.30 -6.07
C LEU A 17 -8.72 4.68 -4.59
N ALA A 18 -9.91 4.77 -4.00
CA ALA A 18 -10.07 5.03 -2.57
C ALA A 18 -10.40 3.74 -1.79
N LYS A 19 -9.79 3.57 -0.62
CA LYS A 19 -10.07 2.50 0.33
C LYS A 19 -10.20 3.07 1.75
N PHE A 20 -11.06 2.44 2.52
CA PHE A 20 -11.28 2.78 3.92
C PHE A 20 -11.02 1.52 4.75
N PHE A 21 -10.20 1.66 5.78
CA PHE A 21 -9.87 0.61 6.72
C PHE A 21 -10.26 1.08 8.12
N GLN A 22 -11.10 0.31 8.80
CA GLN A 22 -11.58 0.63 10.13
C GLN A 22 -11.52 -0.63 10.99
N TYR A 23 -10.75 -0.55 12.07
CA TYR A 23 -10.59 -1.60 13.07
C TYR A 23 -10.69 -0.93 14.44
N ILE A 24 -11.83 -1.12 15.10
CA ILE A 24 -12.23 -0.29 16.25
C ILE A 24 -11.49 -0.73 17.51
N ASP A 25 -11.37 -2.05 17.69
CA ASP A 25 -10.79 -2.66 18.88
C ASP A 25 -9.78 -3.77 18.54
N SER A 26 -9.26 -4.43 19.57
CA SER A 26 -8.29 -5.51 19.42
C SER A 26 -8.82 -6.72 18.66
N THR A 27 -10.13 -6.98 18.69
CA THR A 27 -10.77 -8.10 18.00
C THR A 27 -10.78 -7.85 16.50
N ASP A 28 -11.15 -6.64 16.09
CA ASP A 28 -11.07 -6.23 14.69
C ASP A 28 -9.62 -6.26 14.17
N GLU A 29 -8.66 -5.85 15.01
CA GLU A 29 -7.24 -5.89 14.64
C GLU A 29 -6.70 -7.32 14.47
N VAL A 30 -7.30 -8.34 15.10
CA VAL A 30 -6.98 -9.75 14.82
C VAL A 30 -7.38 -10.13 13.39
N ILE A 31 -8.51 -9.63 12.88
CA ILE A 31 -8.93 -9.85 11.49
C ILE A 31 -7.92 -9.24 10.52
N LEU A 32 -7.44 -8.03 10.83
CA LEU A 32 -6.37 -7.39 10.07
C LEU A 32 -5.09 -8.22 10.08
N GLN A 33 -4.67 -8.71 11.24
CA GLN A 33 -3.47 -9.55 11.38
C GLN A 33 -3.56 -10.82 10.53
N HIS A 34 -4.67 -11.58 10.62
CA HIS A 34 -4.88 -12.77 9.79
C HIS A 34 -4.90 -12.45 8.30
N SER A 35 -5.52 -11.32 7.91
CA SER A 35 -5.52 -10.89 6.51
C SER A 35 -4.11 -10.60 5.99
N ILE A 36 -3.26 -10.02 6.84
CA ILE A 36 -1.85 -9.74 6.50
C ILE A 36 -1.02 -11.03 6.47
N GLU A 37 -1.28 -11.99 7.35
CA GLU A 37 -0.66 -13.32 7.32
C GLU A 37 -0.97 -14.05 6.01
N MET A 38 -2.22 -14.01 5.55
CA MET A 38 -2.61 -14.57 4.25
C MET A 38 -1.87 -13.88 3.09
N VAL A 39 -1.71 -12.56 3.14
CA VAL A 39 -0.94 -11.81 2.13
C VAL A 39 0.54 -12.22 2.14
N LYS A 40 1.14 -12.40 3.32
CA LYS A 40 2.54 -12.85 3.45
C LYS A 40 2.73 -14.29 2.97
N ASP A 41 1.86 -15.21 3.37
CA ASP A 41 1.88 -16.60 2.90
C ASP A 41 1.76 -16.68 1.37
N LYS A 42 0.99 -15.78 0.75
CA LYS A 42 0.91 -15.65 -0.70
C LYS A 42 2.25 -15.24 -1.32
N ILE A 43 2.95 -14.26 -0.74
CA ILE A 43 4.30 -13.87 -1.17
C ILE A 43 5.28 -15.04 -1.02
N ASP A 44 5.26 -15.74 0.11
CA ASP A 44 6.17 -16.86 0.40
C ASP A 44 5.98 -18.02 -0.58
N LYS A 45 4.75 -18.20 -1.09
CA LYS A 45 4.41 -19.14 -2.17
C LYS A 45 4.72 -18.62 -3.58
N ASN A 46 5.43 -17.49 -3.70
CA ASN A 46 5.73 -16.79 -4.95
C ASN A 46 4.49 -16.42 -5.78
N LEU A 47 3.34 -16.23 -5.12
CA LEU A 47 2.13 -15.75 -5.76
C LEU A 47 2.10 -14.23 -5.74
N LYS A 48 1.63 -13.64 -6.84
CA LYS A 48 1.61 -12.19 -7.01
C LYS A 48 0.40 -11.55 -6.33
N LEU A 49 0.65 -10.46 -5.61
CA LEU A 49 -0.40 -9.68 -4.96
C LEU A 49 -1.19 -8.84 -5.96
N ASN A 50 -2.51 -8.82 -5.82
CA ASN A 50 -3.36 -7.88 -6.54
C ASN A 50 -3.34 -6.48 -5.87
N VAL A 51 -4.00 -5.51 -6.51
CA VAL A 51 -4.04 -4.13 -6.01
C VAL A 51 -4.62 -4.03 -4.59
N ASN A 52 -5.68 -4.78 -4.26
CA ASN A 52 -6.31 -4.70 -2.94
C ASN A 52 -5.40 -5.26 -1.84
N GLU A 53 -4.71 -6.37 -2.12
CA GLU A 53 -3.76 -7.00 -1.18
C GLU A 53 -2.55 -6.11 -0.92
N ALA A 54 -1.96 -5.52 -1.98
CA ALA A 54 -0.86 -4.57 -1.84
C ALA A 54 -1.30 -3.32 -1.06
N PHE A 55 -2.49 -2.79 -1.35
CA PHE A 55 -3.05 -1.64 -0.65
C PHE A 55 -3.27 -1.94 0.84
N LEU A 56 -3.85 -3.09 1.17
CA LEU A 56 -4.04 -3.53 2.55
C LEU A 56 -2.69 -3.62 3.28
N LEU A 57 -1.66 -4.19 2.64
CA LEU A 57 -0.33 -4.30 3.22
C LEU A 57 0.30 -2.92 3.51
N TYR A 58 0.17 -1.95 2.61
CA TYR A 58 0.63 -0.57 2.87
C TYR A 58 -0.15 0.10 4.00
N ALA A 59 -1.47 -0.07 4.06
CA ALA A 59 -2.28 0.50 5.14
C ALA A 59 -1.86 -0.06 6.51
N TYR A 60 -1.65 -1.39 6.59
CA TYR A 60 -1.13 -2.05 7.79
C TYR A 60 0.27 -1.57 8.16
N PHE A 61 1.16 -1.45 7.17
CA PHE A 61 2.52 -0.94 7.36
C PHE A 61 2.51 0.48 7.94
N VAL A 62 1.73 1.40 7.37
CA VAL A 62 1.59 2.78 7.86
C VAL A 62 1.09 2.77 9.31
N ALA A 63 0.07 1.98 9.63
CA ALA A 63 -0.46 1.90 10.99
C ALA A 63 0.60 1.47 12.02
N ASN A 64 1.39 0.45 11.69
CA ASN A 64 2.45 -0.04 12.56
C ASN A 64 3.61 0.96 12.71
N GLN A 65 3.95 1.67 11.64
CA GLN A 65 5.02 2.66 11.70
C GLN A 65 4.60 3.90 12.50
N MET A 66 3.32 4.29 12.44
CA MET A 66 2.75 5.30 13.33
C MET A 66 2.81 4.88 14.80
N ARG A 67 2.50 3.62 15.12
CA ARG A 67 2.66 3.04 16.48
C ARG A 67 4.12 3.05 16.93
N ALA A 68 5.04 2.78 16.02
CA ALA A 68 6.48 2.91 16.24
C ALA A 68 6.97 4.36 16.33
N LYS A 69 6.06 5.35 16.26
CA LYS A 69 6.34 6.79 16.36
C LYS A 69 7.30 7.33 15.30
N LYS A 70 7.42 6.65 14.16
CA LYS A 70 8.19 7.15 13.01
C LYS A 70 7.48 8.35 12.37
N LYS A 71 8.26 9.26 11.77
CA LYS A 71 7.70 10.41 11.03
C LYS A 71 7.29 10.00 9.63
N ALA A 72 6.27 10.64 9.07
CA ALA A 72 5.81 10.40 7.68
C ALA A 72 6.92 10.23 6.62
N ALA A 73 7.98 11.05 6.66
CA ALA A 73 9.10 10.93 5.71
C ALA A 73 9.92 9.64 5.87
N GLU A 74 10.07 9.14 7.10
CA GLU A 74 10.70 7.84 7.37
C GLU A 74 9.80 6.70 6.91
N ILE A 75 8.49 6.82 7.12
CA ILE A 75 7.48 5.86 6.65
C ILE A 75 7.52 5.74 5.13
N GLU A 76 7.53 6.88 4.43
CA GLU A 76 7.63 6.94 2.97
C GLU A 76 8.91 6.26 2.45
N LYS A 77 10.06 6.56 3.08
CA LYS A 77 11.33 5.95 2.71
C LYS A 77 11.31 4.43 2.91
N ASP A 78 10.88 3.97 4.07
CA ASP A 78 10.87 2.55 4.44
C ASP A 78 9.89 1.75 3.55
N ALA A 79 8.77 2.36 3.15
CA ALA A 79 7.76 1.71 2.29
C ALA A 79 8.33 1.23 0.95
N LYS A 80 9.37 1.88 0.42
CA LYS A 80 10.01 1.51 -0.87
C LYS A 80 10.67 0.13 -0.86
N SER A 81 10.90 -0.42 0.33
CA SER A 81 11.48 -1.76 0.52
C SER A 81 10.45 -2.84 0.81
N LEU A 82 9.17 -2.46 0.98
CA LEU A 82 8.12 -3.37 1.42
C LEU A 82 7.69 -4.37 0.34
N LEU A 83 7.58 -3.90 -0.91
CA LEU A 83 7.19 -4.71 -2.06
C LEU A 83 8.08 -4.41 -3.26
N SER A 84 8.49 -5.46 -3.95
CA SER A 84 9.14 -5.36 -5.26
C SER A 84 8.11 -5.56 -6.38
N PRO A 85 8.38 -5.06 -7.61
CA PRO A 85 7.47 -5.22 -8.73
C PRO A 85 7.21 -6.69 -9.12
N GLY A 86 8.14 -7.59 -8.80
CA GLY A 86 8.00 -9.03 -9.03
C GLY A 86 6.97 -9.70 -8.10
N GLN A 87 6.67 -9.11 -6.94
CA GLN A 87 5.75 -9.64 -5.92
C GLN A 87 4.29 -9.22 -6.15
N VAL A 88 4.02 -8.38 -7.15
CA VAL A 88 2.69 -7.86 -7.44
C VAL A 88 2.27 -8.18 -8.87
N MET A 89 0.95 -8.15 -9.12
CA MET A 89 0.38 -8.32 -10.45
C MET A 89 0.73 -7.11 -11.34
N ILE A 90 0.70 -7.32 -12.66
CA ILE A 90 0.88 -6.26 -13.65
C ILE A 90 -0.16 -5.16 -13.41
N GLY A 91 0.25 -3.89 -13.55
CA GLY A 91 -0.61 -2.73 -13.34
C GLY A 91 -0.69 -2.26 -11.89
N VAL A 92 -0.23 -3.06 -10.91
CA VAL A 92 -0.27 -2.66 -9.49
C VAL A 92 0.71 -1.51 -9.17
N PRO A 93 1.99 -1.54 -9.59
CA PRO A 93 2.90 -0.41 -9.36
C PRO A 93 2.37 0.89 -9.98
N GLU A 94 1.80 0.81 -11.19
CA GLU A 94 1.22 1.93 -11.92
C GLU A 94 -0.03 2.47 -11.20
N THR A 95 -0.89 1.57 -10.67
CA THR A 95 -2.12 1.96 -9.96
C THR A 95 -1.82 2.62 -8.61
N LEU A 96 -0.81 2.12 -7.90
CA LEU A 96 -0.43 2.58 -6.55
C LEU A 96 0.76 3.56 -6.58
N ARG A 97 0.90 4.31 -7.68
CA ARG A 97 2.04 5.21 -7.91
C ARG A 97 2.18 6.29 -6.84
N ILE A 98 1.09 6.94 -6.46
CA ILE A 98 1.04 7.85 -5.32
C ILE A 98 -0.09 7.40 -4.42
N VAL A 99 0.21 7.07 -3.15
CA VAL A 99 -0.82 6.69 -2.18
C VAL A 99 -0.78 7.64 -0.99
N THR A 100 -1.86 8.36 -0.75
CA THR A 100 -2.02 9.24 0.41
C THR A 100 -2.91 8.57 1.45
N PHE A 101 -2.46 8.55 2.69
CA PHE A 101 -3.13 8.01 3.86
C PHE A 101 -3.47 9.15 4.81
N ASP A 102 -4.76 9.30 5.09
CA ASP A 102 -5.27 10.06 6.22
C ASP A 102 -5.59 9.05 7.32
N ALA A 103 -4.66 8.90 8.27
CA ALA A 103 -4.65 7.80 9.22
C ALA A 103 -4.83 8.32 10.65
N ILE A 104 -5.72 7.68 11.40
CA ILE A 104 -5.90 7.84 12.85
C ILE A 104 -5.57 6.49 13.48
N VAL A 105 -4.48 6.44 14.25
CA VAL A 105 -4.01 5.21 14.90
C VAL A 105 -3.84 5.50 16.38
N ASP A 106 -4.57 4.75 17.21
CA ASP A 106 -4.57 4.86 18.67
C ASP A 106 -4.73 6.31 19.17
N GLY A 107 -5.61 7.06 18.49
CA GLY A 107 -5.96 8.46 18.81
C GLY A 107 -5.06 9.52 18.15
N LYS A 108 -3.94 9.14 17.51
CA LYS A 108 -3.07 10.07 16.80
C LYS A 108 -3.41 10.10 15.30
N ARG A 109 -3.65 11.31 14.77
CA ARG A 109 -3.85 11.54 13.32
C ARG A 109 -2.55 11.93 12.63
N GLU A 110 -2.29 11.37 11.45
CA GLU A 110 -1.15 11.71 10.61
C GLU A 110 -1.51 11.57 9.12
N TRP A 111 -0.97 12.46 8.29
CA TRP A 111 -1.02 12.33 6.82
C TRP A 111 0.30 11.76 6.33
N VAL A 112 0.23 10.64 5.63
CA VAL A 112 1.41 9.98 5.04
C VAL A 112 1.18 9.87 3.54
N THR A 113 2.16 10.27 2.73
CA THR A 113 2.14 10.05 1.28
C THR A 113 3.28 9.13 0.93
N LEU A 114 2.98 8.10 0.15
CA LEU A 114 3.97 7.20 -0.43
C LEU A 114 4.10 7.53 -1.91
N GLN A 115 5.25 8.07 -2.32
CA GLN A 115 5.57 8.31 -3.72
C GLN A 115 6.38 7.15 -4.30
N GLU A 116 5.82 6.55 -5.35
CA GLU A 116 6.37 5.39 -6.08
C GLU A 116 6.88 4.32 -5.10
N PRO A 117 6.01 3.79 -4.21
CA PRO A 117 6.42 2.83 -3.19
C PRO A 117 6.91 1.50 -3.78
N MET A 118 6.59 1.24 -5.05
CA MET A 118 7.18 0.20 -5.87
C MET A 118 7.74 0.84 -7.12
N SER A 119 8.87 0.33 -7.63
CA SER A 119 9.36 0.74 -8.94
C SER A 119 8.34 0.41 -10.02
N VAL A 120 7.93 1.40 -10.80
CA VAL A 120 7.10 1.16 -11.97
C VAL A 120 7.98 0.49 -13.02
N SER A 121 7.59 -0.71 -13.48
CA SER A 121 8.39 -1.37 -14.52
C SER A 121 8.22 -0.61 -15.83
N SER A 122 9.30 -0.42 -16.58
CA SER A 122 9.31 0.33 -17.85
C SER A 122 8.57 -0.37 -19.00
N TYR A 123 7.68 -1.33 -18.73
CA TYR A 123 6.92 -2.08 -19.72
C TYR A 123 6.07 -1.19 -20.66
N VAL A 124 5.82 0.07 -20.30
CA VAL A 124 5.03 1.02 -21.09
C VAL A 124 5.81 1.69 -22.24
N MET A 125 7.15 1.64 -22.26
CA MET A 125 7.93 2.35 -23.30
C MET A 125 8.28 1.51 -24.55
N ALA A 126 8.01 0.19 -24.55
CA ALA A 126 8.41 -0.67 -25.66
C ALA A 126 7.33 -0.88 -26.74
N ALA A 127 6.09 -0.41 -26.53
CA ALA A 127 4.98 -0.66 -27.44
C ALA A 127 4.79 0.41 -28.55
N ASN A 128 5.53 1.53 -28.51
CA ASN A 128 5.33 2.66 -29.44
C ASN A 128 6.50 2.89 -30.43
N HIS A 129 7.38 1.91 -30.64
CA HIS A 129 8.44 2.00 -31.65
C HIS A 129 8.55 0.74 -32.51
N GLN A 130 7.44 0.21 -33.01
CA GLN A 130 7.43 -0.61 -34.23
C GLN A 130 6.12 -0.34 -34.99
N GLY A 131 6.23 0.42 -36.08
CA GLY A 131 5.12 0.81 -36.96
C GLY A 131 5.49 2.02 -37.79
#